data_AF-A0A517Z1N7-F1
#
_entry.id   AF-A0A517Z1N7-F1
#
_cell.length_a   1.000
_cell.length_b   1.000
_cell.length_c   1.000
_cell.angle_alpha   90.00
_cell.angle_beta   90.00
_cell.angle_gamma   90.00
#
_symmetry.space_group_name_H-M   'P 1'
#
loop_
_entity.id
_entity.type
_entity.pdbx_description
1 polymer ?
#
loop_
_entity_poly.entity_id
_entity_poly.type
_entity_poly.pdbx_seq_one_letter_code
_entity_poly.pdbx_strand_id
1 'polypeptide(L)'
;MLRNRQRARFAIAALLSFGVVAASAATAATKNRRPITKPGYDESAPRIGLFEGIDADALGVQMIPKNSLGGQLLIENKTDQPITVEMPDAIVGVHVLPQLDDFGGGGDFGGGGDTGGGGNQAVGGGGGLGGGGFGGGQMGGGGGGFFSIPPERVVRIPYRSVCLEHGKPEPRPRNSYRVVPVTDYTDDPVLQTVIRMVAAQKIDPAVAQAATWHIANGMSWRQLAMKKYDRVAAPDVPYFNHAQLFAAQSLVSVARSKAKEAADEKAEPAAIPDRTRRSIR
;
A
#
# COMPACT_ATOMS: atom_id res chain seq x y z
N MET A 1 -45.97 -69.33 -44.90
CA MET A 1 -47.21 -68.51 -44.92
C MET A 1 -46.78 -67.05 -44.80
N LEU A 2 -46.56 -66.38 -45.94
CA LEU A 2 -47.40 -65.31 -46.53
C LEU A 2 -47.42 -64.01 -45.69
N ARG A 3 -46.63 -63.00 -46.10
CA ARG A 3 -47.04 -61.79 -46.87
C ARG A 3 -47.46 -60.64 -45.94
N ASN A 4 -46.67 -59.58 -45.74
CA ASN A 4 -46.22 -58.55 -46.69
C ASN A 4 -47.38 -57.81 -47.39
N ARG A 5 -47.58 -56.52 -47.04
CA ARG A 5 -48.05 -55.38 -47.88
C ARG A 5 -48.25 -54.17 -46.96
N GLN A 6 -47.27 -53.29 -46.76
CA GLN A 6 -46.71 -52.28 -47.68
C GLN A 6 -47.71 -51.24 -48.23
N ARG A 7 -47.16 -50.02 -48.32
CA ARG A 7 -47.40 -48.89 -49.24
C ARG A 7 -48.33 -47.82 -48.63
N ALA A 8 -47.96 -46.54 -48.60
CA ALA A 8 -47.31 -45.83 -49.69
C ALA A 8 -46.83 -44.41 -49.29
N ARG A 9 -45.60 -44.07 -49.72
CA ARG A 9 -45.15 -42.76 -50.29
C ARG A 9 -45.04 -41.59 -49.29
N PHE A 10 -43.94 -40.86 -49.15
CA PHE A 10 -43.08 -40.26 -50.20
C PHE A 10 -41.64 -40.04 -49.70
N ALA A 11 -40.71 -40.08 -50.65
CA ALA A 11 -39.29 -39.74 -50.51
C ALA A 11 -39.05 -38.22 -50.68
N ILE A 12 -37.76 -37.82 -50.55
CA ILE A 12 -37.13 -36.50 -50.86
C ILE A 12 -37.13 -35.56 -49.63
N ALA A 13 -36.06 -34.92 -49.16
CA ALA A 13 -34.72 -34.57 -49.67
C ALA A 13 -33.71 -34.44 -48.51
N ALA A 14 -32.43 -34.56 -48.87
CA ALA A 14 -31.25 -34.29 -48.06
C ALA A 14 -30.97 -32.78 -47.87
N LEU A 15 -30.04 -32.50 -46.93
CA LEU A 15 -29.31 -31.24 -46.68
C LEU A 15 -30.09 -30.07 -46.05
N LEU A 16 -29.76 -29.73 -44.80
CA LEU A 16 -29.25 -28.39 -44.41
C LEU A 16 -28.95 -28.30 -42.90
N SER A 17 -27.94 -27.48 -42.59
CA SER A 17 -27.50 -26.93 -41.30
C SER A 17 -26.70 -27.82 -40.33
N PHE A 18 -25.45 -28.11 -40.71
CA PHE A 18 -24.31 -27.97 -39.81
C PHE A 18 -24.21 -26.47 -39.44
N GLY A 19 -24.41 -26.12 -38.16
CA GLY A 19 -24.51 -24.72 -37.72
C GLY A 19 -24.04 -24.53 -36.27
N VAL A 20 -22.73 -24.35 -36.13
CA VAL A 20 -21.98 -23.54 -35.15
C VAL A 20 -22.80 -22.90 -34.01
N VAL A 21 -22.49 -23.27 -32.75
CA VAL A 21 -21.95 -22.34 -31.74
C VAL A 21 -20.98 -23.12 -30.85
N ALA A 22 -19.69 -23.00 -31.15
CA ALA A 22 -18.64 -23.09 -30.17
C ALA A 22 -18.70 -21.83 -29.28
N ALA A 23 -18.52 -22.01 -27.96
CA ALA A 23 -17.98 -21.05 -26.98
C ALA A 23 -18.79 -21.09 -25.67
N SER A 24 -18.30 -21.87 -24.71
CA SER A 24 -18.33 -21.55 -23.27
C SER A 24 -17.36 -22.47 -22.55
N ALA A 25 -16.09 -22.42 -22.95
CA ALA A 25 -14.98 -23.01 -22.21
C ALA A 25 -13.88 -21.95 -22.09
N ALA A 26 -14.22 -20.79 -21.51
CA ALA A 26 -13.26 -19.72 -21.28
C ALA A 26 -13.69 -18.79 -20.13
N THR A 27 -14.03 -19.33 -18.96
CA THR A 27 -14.15 -18.54 -17.72
C THR A 27 -13.80 -19.38 -16.50
N ALA A 28 -12.60 -19.96 -16.48
CA ALA A 28 -12.04 -20.55 -15.26
C ALA A 28 -10.49 -20.56 -15.24
N ALA A 29 -9.83 -19.66 -15.98
CA ALA A 29 -8.37 -19.61 -16.07
C ALA A 29 -7.73 -18.42 -15.34
N THR A 30 -8.47 -17.71 -14.47
CA THR A 30 -7.99 -16.50 -13.80
C THR A 30 -7.41 -16.72 -12.40
N LYS A 31 -7.36 -17.95 -11.85
CA LYS A 31 -7.14 -18.12 -10.40
C LYS A 31 -5.75 -18.56 -9.92
N ASN A 32 -4.68 -18.51 -10.73
CA ASN A 32 -3.35 -18.84 -10.19
C ASN A 32 -2.13 -18.25 -10.92
N ARG A 33 -2.19 -16.98 -11.32
CA ARG A 33 -1.02 -16.29 -11.87
C ARG A 33 -0.17 -15.74 -10.72
N ARG A 34 1.10 -16.15 -10.64
CA ARG A 34 2.05 -15.65 -9.61
C ARG A 34 2.14 -14.12 -9.69
N PRO A 35 2.18 -13.40 -8.55
CA PRO A 35 2.38 -11.97 -8.54
C PRO A 35 3.70 -11.56 -9.21
N ILE A 36 3.66 -10.48 -9.97
CA ILE A 36 4.82 -9.88 -10.64
C ILE A 36 5.67 -9.17 -9.58
N THR A 37 6.96 -9.50 -9.48
CA THR A 37 7.86 -8.88 -8.49
C THR A 37 8.78 -7.82 -9.07
N LYS A 38 8.85 -7.73 -10.40
CA LYS A 38 9.65 -6.75 -11.15
C LYS A 38 8.75 -6.20 -12.26
N PRO A 39 7.87 -5.24 -11.94
CA PRO A 39 7.01 -4.64 -12.95
C PRO A 39 7.88 -3.83 -13.93
N GLY A 40 7.49 -3.84 -15.21
CA GLY A 40 8.08 -2.97 -16.21
C GLY A 40 7.36 -1.63 -16.27
N TYR A 41 7.72 -0.81 -17.24
CA TYR A 41 7.04 0.43 -17.57
C TYR A 41 6.58 0.39 -19.03
N ASP A 42 5.34 0.76 -19.25
CA ASP A 42 4.69 0.89 -20.55
C ASP A 42 4.25 2.35 -20.73
N GLU A 43 4.92 3.04 -21.65
CA GLU A 43 4.66 4.45 -21.98
C GLU A 43 3.27 4.66 -22.60
N SER A 44 2.69 3.62 -23.19
CA SER A 44 1.39 3.71 -23.88
C SER A 44 0.20 3.48 -22.95
N ALA A 45 0.45 2.98 -21.73
CA ALA A 45 -0.58 2.68 -20.76
C ALA A 45 -1.08 3.96 -20.03
N PRO A 46 -2.39 4.10 -19.79
CA PRO A 46 -2.93 5.18 -18.98
C PRO A 46 -2.27 5.24 -17.61
N ARG A 47 -1.91 6.46 -17.18
CA ARG A 47 -1.32 6.71 -15.86
C ARG A 47 -2.40 7.12 -14.86
N ILE A 48 -2.36 6.54 -13.67
CA ILE A 48 -3.28 6.85 -12.57
C ILE A 48 -2.53 6.84 -11.24
N GLY A 49 -2.88 7.75 -10.33
CA GLY A 49 -2.38 7.71 -8.95
C GLY A 49 -2.90 6.48 -8.21
N LEU A 50 -2.12 5.94 -7.27
CA LEU A 50 -2.52 4.76 -6.49
C LEU A 50 -3.91 4.94 -5.84
N PHE A 51 -4.14 6.07 -5.16
CA PHE A 51 -5.40 6.32 -4.46
C PHE A 51 -6.56 6.63 -5.40
N GLU A 52 -6.31 7.38 -6.47
CA GLU A 52 -7.30 7.61 -7.53
C GLU A 52 -7.77 6.28 -8.16
N GLY A 53 -6.84 5.34 -8.37
CA GLY A 53 -7.16 4.02 -8.89
C GLY A 53 -7.92 3.13 -7.89
N ILE A 54 -7.70 3.30 -6.58
CA ILE A 54 -8.49 2.64 -5.54
C ILE A 54 -9.92 3.19 -5.55
N ASP A 55 -10.07 4.52 -5.59
CA ASP A 55 -11.37 5.19 -5.54
C ASP A 55 -12.21 4.92 -6.80
N ALA A 56 -11.56 4.80 -7.95
CA ALA A 56 -12.19 4.43 -9.23
C ALA A 56 -12.46 2.92 -9.38
N ASP A 57 -12.15 2.09 -8.38
CA ASP A 57 -12.20 0.63 -8.41
C ASP A 57 -11.38 -0.02 -9.55
N ALA A 58 -10.43 0.71 -10.13
CA ALA A 58 -9.52 0.22 -11.16
C ALA A 58 -8.37 -0.62 -10.57
N LEU A 59 -7.99 -0.32 -9.32
CA LEU A 59 -6.91 -0.98 -8.59
C LEU A 59 -7.42 -1.65 -7.31
N GLY A 60 -7.09 -2.92 -7.12
CA GLY A 60 -7.21 -3.62 -5.84
C GLY A 60 -5.92 -3.53 -5.05
N VAL A 61 -5.95 -3.03 -3.81
CA VAL A 61 -4.74 -2.91 -2.99
C VAL A 61 -4.89 -3.69 -1.68
N GLN A 62 -3.95 -4.59 -1.44
CA GLN A 62 -3.88 -5.36 -0.20
C GLN A 62 -2.50 -5.21 0.44
N MET A 63 -2.47 -4.68 1.65
CA MET A 63 -1.27 -4.62 2.47
C MET A 63 -1.19 -5.86 3.37
N ILE A 64 -0.11 -6.63 3.20
CA ILE A 64 0.16 -7.84 3.98
C ILE A 64 1.41 -7.60 4.83
N PRO A 65 1.25 -7.23 6.12
CA PRO A 65 2.39 -7.02 6.99
C PRO A 65 3.06 -8.35 7.32
N LYS A 66 4.40 -8.38 7.30
CA LYS A 66 5.15 -9.48 7.90
C LYS A 66 5.28 -9.26 9.40
N ASN A 67 5.60 -8.01 9.75
CA ASN A 67 5.75 -7.46 11.09
C ASN A 67 5.65 -5.93 10.97
N SER A 68 5.93 -5.22 12.05
CA SER A 68 5.90 -3.75 12.10
C SER A 68 6.89 -3.06 11.17
N LEU A 69 7.97 -3.75 10.81
CA LEU A 69 9.09 -3.19 10.05
C LEU A 69 8.92 -3.32 8.54
N GLY A 70 7.91 -4.06 8.09
CA GLY A 70 7.58 -4.14 6.68
C GLY A 70 6.70 -5.33 6.31
N GLY A 71 6.47 -5.45 5.01
CA GLY A 71 5.59 -6.45 4.46
C GLY A 71 5.59 -6.46 2.95
N GLN A 72 4.48 -6.90 2.39
CA GLN A 72 4.23 -6.93 0.96
C GLN A 72 2.96 -6.15 0.65
N LEU A 73 3.04 -5.26 -0.33
CA LEU A 73 1.90 -4.57 -0.91
C LEU A 73 1.54 -5.29 -2.21
N LEU A 74 0.32 -5.81 -2.29
CA LEU A 74 -0.22 -6.39 -3.51
C LEU A 74 -1.10 -5.34 -4.18
N ILE A 75 -0.82 -5.07 -5.45
CA ILE A 75 -1.58 -4.13 -6.28
C ILE A 75 -2.07 -4.91 -7.48
N GLU A 76 -3.38 -5.07 -7.57
CA GLU A 76 -4.10 -5.76 -8.64
C GLU A 76 -4.65 -4.73 -9.62
N ASN A 77 -4.39 -4.91 -10.90
CA ASN A 77 -5.13 -4.22 -11.95
C ASN A 77 -6.43 -5.00 -12.21
N LYS A 78 -7.57 -4.39 -11.91
CA LYS A 78 -8.90 -4.98 -12.11
C LYS A 78 -9.45 -4.77 -13.52
N THR A 79 -8.77 -3.99 -14.35
CA THR A 79 -9.20 -3.66 -15.71
C THR A 79 -8.66 -4.64 -16.74
N ASP A 80 -9.22 -4.56 -17.95
CA ASP A 80 -8.84 -5.33 -19.13
C ASP A 80 -7.69 -4.68 -19.94
N GLN A 81 -7.19 -3.52 -19.50
CA GLN A 81 -6.12 -2.75 -20.15
C GLN A 81 -4.91 -2.58 -19.22
N PRO A 82 -3.69 -2.44 -19.76
CA PRO A 82 -2.52 -2.15 -18.93
C PRO A 82 -2.67 -0.78 -18.27
N ILE A 83 -2.31 -0.67 -16.98
CA ILE A 83 -2.37 0.58 -16.23
C ILE A 83 -0.99 0.88 -15.65
N THR A 84 -0.52 2.11 -15.84
CA THR A 84 0.65 2.66 -15.15
C THR A 84 0.21 3.28 -13.83
N VAL A 85 0.64 2.68 -12.73
CA VAL A 85 0.33 3.16 -11.38
C VAL A 85 1.44 4.08 -10.91
N GLU A 86 1.07 5.26 -10.42
CA GLU A 86 1.94 6.19 -9.71
C GLU A 86 1.80 6.02 -8.20
N MET A 87 2.90 5.62 -7.57
CA MET A 87 2.99 5.45 -6.12
C MET A 87 3.17 6.81 -5.43
N PRO A 88 2.48 7.04 -4.31
CA PRO A 88 2.78 8.17 -3.45
C PRO A 88 4.16 8.00 -2.80
N ASP A 89 4.69 9.10 -2.28
CA ASP A 89 5.93 9.15 -1.51
C ASP A 89 5.88 8.30 -0.24
N ALA A 90 4.70 8.20 0.38
CA ALA A 90 4.43 7.32 1.50
C ALA A 90 2.94 6.94 1.62
N ILE A 91 2.69 5.86 2.35
CA ILE A 91 1.38 5.32 2.66
C ILE A 91 1.29 4.93 4.14
N VAL A 92 0.07 4.85 4.66
CA VAL A 92 -0.19 4.29 5.99
C VAL A 92 -1.15 3.12 5.86
N GLY A 93 -0.79 1.99 6.48
CA GLY A 93 -1.68 0.87 6.71
C GLY A 93 -2.45 1.08 8.00
N VAL A 94 -3.76 1.24 7.91
CA VAL A 94 -4.67 1.23 9.07
C VAL A 94 -5.32 -0.15 9.16
N HIS A 95 -5.32 -0.73 10.37
CA HIS A 95 -5.91 -2.05 10.57
C HIS A 95 -7.43 -1.97 10.40
N VAL A 96 -7.97 -2.81 9.52
CA VAL A 96 -9.42 -3.01 9.44
C VAL A 96 -9.74 -4.26 10.26
N LEU A 97 -10.52 -4.09 11.33
CA LEU A 97 -11.10 -5.24 12.01
C LEU A 97 -12.05 -5.92 11.01
N PRO A 98 -11.98 -7.24 10.81
CA PRO A 98 -13.00 -7.97 10.07
C PRO A 98 -14.27 -8.06 10.93
N GLN A 99 -14.93 -6.93 11.16
CA GLN A 99 -16.25 -6.86 11.77
C GLN A 99 -16.85 -5.48 11.50
N LEU A 100 -18.03 -5.49 10.86
CA LEU A 100 -19.01 -4.41 10.75
C LEU A 100 -19.20 -3.63 9.43
N ASP A 101 -18.77 -4.12 8.27
CA ASP A 101 -19.24 -3.59 6.96
C ASP A 101 -20.17 -4.54 6.18
N ASP A 102 -20.37 -5.78 6.66
CA ASP A 102 -21.32 -6.77 6.11
C ASP A 102 -22.54 -7.00 7.04
N PHE A 103 -22.68 -6.16 8.07
CA PHE A 103 -23.86 -6.13 8.95
C PHE A 103 -24.58 -4.79 8.79
N GLY A 104 -24.97 -4.51 7.54
CA GLY A 104 -26.05 -3.56 7.26
C GLY A 104 -27.35 -4.12 7.82
N GLY A 105 -27.60 -3.85 9.10
CA GLY A 105 -28.81 -4.24 9.79
C GLY A 105 -28.80 -3.66 11.20
N GLY A 106 -29.53 -2.56 11.39
CA GLY A 106 -29.71 -1.93 12.69
C GLY A 106 -30.05 -2.96 13.76
N GLY A 107 -29.28 -2.95 14.84
CA GLY A 107 -29.39 -3.91 15.92
C GLY A 107 -28.73 -3.36 17.16
N ASP A 108 -29.54 -2.66 17.94
CA ASP A 108 -29.37 -2.44 19.37
C ASP A 108 -28.72 -3.67 20.06
N PHE A 109 -27.47 -3.52 20.47
CA PHE A 109 -26.85 -4.34 21.50
C PHE A 109 -26.04 -3.43 22.41
N GLY A 110 -26.73 -2.91 23.41
CA GLY A 110 -26.14 -2.22 24.54
C GLY A 110 -25.22 -3.11 25.38
N GLY A 111 -24.35 -2.44 26.15
CA GLY A 111 -23.53 -3.06 27.19
C GLY A 111 -22.26 -2.28 27.43
N GLY A 112 -22.28 -1.38 28.42
CA GLY A 112 -21.18 -0.49 28.76
C GLY A 112 -19.87 -1.19 29.13
N GLY A 113 -18.78 -0.47 28.89
CA GLY A 113 -17.42 -0.84 29.29
C GLY A 113 -16.40 0.06 28.60
N ASP A 114 -16.00 1.13 29.29
CA ASP A 114 -14.79 1.88 28.97
C ASP A 114 -13.56 0.95 28.87
N THR A 115 -12.65 1.29 27.96
CA THR A 115 -11.24 0.84 27.82
C THR A 115 -10.93 -0.16 26.70
N GLY A 116 -10.45 0.37 25.56
CA GLY A 116 -9.46 -0.29 24.69
C GLY A 116 -10.00 -1.12 23.54
N GLY A 117 -10.37 -0.46 22.44
CA GLY A 117 -10.63 -1.12 21.16
C GLY A 117 -9.42 -1.97 20.72
N GLY A 118 -9.58 -3.30 20.75
CA GLY A 118 -8.57 -4.32 20.47
C GLY A 118 -8.15 -4.42 19.00
N GLY A 119 -7.87 -3.30 18.35
CA GLY A 119 -7.32 -3.24 16.99
C GLY A 119 -5.80 -3.34 16.97
N ASN A 120 -5.26 -4.05 15.97
CA ASN A 120 -3.82 -4.06 15.71
C ASN A 120 -3.30 -2.67 15.29
N GLN A 121 -2.02 -2.40 15.50
CA GLN A 121 -1.42 -1.08 15.27
C GLN A 121 -1.34 -0.66 13.80
N ALA A 122 -1.49 0.64 13.55
CA ALA A 122 -1.18 1.20 12.24
C ALA A 122 0.33 1.14 11.93
N VAL A 123 0.67 0.94 10.65
CA VAL A 123 2.05 0.92 10.14
C VAL A 123 2.23 1.95 9.04
N GLY A 124 3.23 2.83 9.15
CA GLY A 124 3.54 3.86 8.14
C GLY A 124 4.79 3.49 7.35
N GLY A 125 4.77 3.67 6.02
CA GLY A 125 5.87 3.23 5.14
C GLY A 125 5.61 3.52 3.66
N GLY A 126 6.50 3.11 2.76
CA GLY A 126 6.32 3.31 1.32
C GLY A 126 6.70 2.08 0.50
N GLY A 127 5.99 1.87 -0.61
CA GLY A 127 6.31 0.85 -1.59
C GLY A 127 7.61 1.22 -2.30
N GLY A 128 8.71 0.54 -1.98
CA GLY A 128 10.01 0.87 -2.53
C GLY A 128 10.20 0.26 -3.91
N LEU A 129 10.11 1.08 -4.95
CA LEU A 129 10.75 0.83 -6.26
C LEU A 129 12.05 1.63 -6.42
N GLY A 130 12.74 1.90 -5.31
CA GLY A 130 13.98 2.68 -5.33
C GLY A 130 14.93 2.26 -4.23
N GLY A 131 15.96 1.49 -4.61
CA GLY A 131 17.22 1.40 -3.86
C GLY A 131 17.58 0.03 -3.29
N GLY A 132 18.41 -0.71 -4.04
CA GLY A 132 19.44 -1.56 -3.45
C GLY A 132 19.22 -3.08 -3.50
N GLY A 133 19.74 -3.69 -4.56
CA GLY A 133 20.44 -4.99 -4.46
C GLY A 133 19.71 -6.21 -4.99
N PHE A 134 19.74 -6.44 -6.31
CA PHE A 134 19.81 -7.78 -6.92
C PHE A 134 20.49 -7.68 -8.29
N GLY A 135 21.47 -8.56 -8.51
CA GLY A 135 22.51 -8.43 -9.53
C GLY A 135 22.09 -8.54 -11.00
N GLY A 136 23.04 -8.09 -11.83
CA GLY A 136 23.30 -8.53 -13.20
C GLY A 136 22.17 -8.35 -14.22
N GLY A 137 22.25 -7.29 -15.02
CA GLY A 137 21.44 -7.15 -16.23
C GLY A 137 21.08 -5.71 -16.53
N GLN A 138 21.81 -5.12 -17.46
CA GLN A 138 21.55 -3.82 -18.05
C GLN A 138 20.23 -3.83 -18.84
N MET A 139 19.19 -3.16 -18.33
CA MET A 139 18.10 -2.57 -19.14
C MET A 139 17.08 -1.81 -18.27
N GLY A 140 16.84 -0.54 -18.60
CA GLY A 140 15.52 0.09 -18.48
C GLY A 140 15.15 0.84 -17.19
N GLY A 141 15.43 2.14 -17.17
CA GLY A 141 14.42 3.18 -16.89
C GLY A 141 13.90 3.41 -15.47
N GLY A 142 14.14 4.62 -14.96
CA GLY A 142 13.17 5.32 -14.10
C GLY A 142 13.35 5.16 -12.59
N GLY A 143 14.21 5.98 -12.00
CA GLY A 143 14.13 6.33 -10.57
C GLY A 143 12.92 7.25 -10.30
N GLY A 144 11.71 6.77 -10.58
CA GLY A 144 10.45 7.46 -10.35
C GLY A 144 9.40 6.41 -9.96
N GLY A 145 8.58 6.72 -8.96
CA GLY A 145 7.68 5.78 -8.28
C GLY A 145 6.51 5.27 -9.12
N PHE A 146 6.67 5.01 -10.42
CA PHE A 146 5.61 4.51 -11.29
C PHE A 146 6.02 3.23 -12.02
N PHE A 147 5.05 2.36 -12.26
CA PHE A 147 5.24 1.08 -12.92
C PHE A 147 3.93 0.61 -13.54
N SER A 148 4.01 -0.26 -14.55
CA SER A 148 2.83 -0.73 -15.28
C SER A 148 2.42 -2.13 -14.83
N ILE A 149 1.11 -2.32 -14.69
CA ILE A 149 0.47 -3.58 -14.31
C ILE A 149 -0.35 -4.06 -15.51
N PRO A 150 -0.03 -5.24 -16.08
CA PRO A 150 -0.85 -5.79 -17.16
C PRO A 150 -2.29 -6.06 -16.71
N PRO A 151 -3.24 -6.21 -17.65
CA PRO A 151 -4.63 -6.55 -17.34
C PRO A 151 -4.77 -7.75 -16.42
N GLU A 152 -5.62 -7.65 -15.40
CA GLU A 152 -5.94 -8.75 -14.48
C GLU A 152 -4.69 -9.38 -13.82
N ARG A 153 -3.64 -8.58 -13.59
CA ARG A 153 -2.41 -9.02 -12.92
C ARG A 153 -2.22 -8.32 -11.59
N VAL A 154 -1.54 -9.04 -10.71
CA VAL A 154 -1.09 -8.54 -9.40
C VAL A 154 0.41 -8.27 -9.45
N VAL A 155 0.81 -7.08 -9.04
CA VAL A 155 2.20 -6.74 -8.70
C VAL A 155 2.38 -6.85 -7.19
N ARG A 156 3.52 -7.37 -6.76
CA ARG A 156 3.92 -7.46 -5.36
C ARG A 156 5.13 -6.58 -5.10
N ILE A 157 4.96 -5.58 -4.24
CA ILE A 157 5.97 -4.60 -3.88
C ILE A 157 6.36 -4.77 -2.41
N PRO A 158 7.63 -5.00 -2.07
CA PRO A 158 8.08 -4.95 -0.69
C PRO A 158 8.03 -3.50 -0.17
N TYR A 159 7.57 -3.33 1.06
CA TYR A 159 7.61 -2.04 1.74
C TYR A 159 8.35 -2.14 3.08
N ARG A 160 8.93 -1.02 3.50
CA ARG A 160 9.48 -0.84 4.85
C ARG A 160 8.54 0.05 5.64
N SER A 161 8.37 -0.26 6.91
CA SER A 161 7.46 0.48 7.78
C SER A 161 7.99 0.62 9.20
N VAL A 162 7.22 1.31 10.03
CA VAL A 162 7.38 1.42 11.49
C VAL A 162 6.03 1.32 12.17
N CYS A 163 6.02 0.89 13.44
CA CYS A 163 4.84 1.01 14.30
C CYS A 163 4.54 2.49 14.54
N LEU A 164 3.32 2.94 14.24
CA LEU A 164 2.89 4.30 14.56
C LEU A 164 2.32 4.41 15.99
N GLU A 165 1.96 3.29 16.58
CA GLU A 165 1.29 3.24 17.88
C GLU A 165 2.05 2.34 18.85
N HIS A 166 2.66 2.96 19.85
CA HIS A 166 3.37 2.22 20.89
C HIS A 166 2.40 1.41 21.78
N GLY A 167 2.76 0.14 22.06
CA GLY A 167 2.07 -0.72 23.02
C GLY A 167 0.94 -1.57 22.45
N LYS A 168 0.60 -1.38 21.17
CA LYS A 168 -0.35 -2.24 20.46
C LYS A 168 0.30 -3.53 19.96
N PRO A 169 -0.48 -4.60 19.69
CA PRO A 169 0.05 -5.87 19.24
C PRO A 169 0.83 -5.78 17.91
N GLU A 170 1.91 -6.55 17.82
CA GLU A 170 2.72 -6.69 16.61
C GLU A 170 1.88 -7.19 15.43
N PRO A 171 1.89 -6.51 14.27
CA PRO A 171 1.11 -6.95 13.12
C PRO A 171 1.64 -8.28 12.58
N ARG A 172 0.74 -9.12 12.09
CA ARG A 172 1.06 -10.44 11.52
C ARG A 172 0.45 -10.57 10.11
N PRO A 173 0.91 -11.50 9.28
CA PRO A 173 0.38 -11.68 7.91
C PRO A 173 -1.13 -11.96 7.81
N ARG A 174 -1.77 -12.34 8.90
CA ARG A 174 -3.23 -12.57 8.97
C ARG A 174 -4.03 -11.30 9.21
N ASN A 175 -3.37 -10.21 9.57
CA ASN A 175 -4.01 -8.96 9.89
C ASN A 175 -4.35 -8.22 8.59
N SER A 176 -5.60 -7.80 8.44
CA SER A 176 -6.06 -7.02 7.30
C SER A 176 -5.76 -5.53 7.49
N TYR A 177 -5.21 -4.89 6.46
CA TYR A 177 -4.88 -3.47 6.48
C TYR A 177 -5.43 -2.78 5.24
N ARG A 178 -6.07 -1.63 5.45
CA ARG A 178 -6.43 -0.70 4.39
C ARG A 178 -5.34 0.35 4.27
N VAL A 179 -4.97 0.66 3.03
CA VAL A 179 -3.99 1.69 2.73
C VAL A 179 -4.68 3.03 2.63
N VAL A 180 -4.15 4.03 3.31
CA VAL A 180 -4.63 5.41 3.29
C VAL A 180 -3.48 6.39 3.03
N PRO A 181 -3.76 7.58 2.48
CA PRO A 181 -2.80 8.68 2.42
C PRO A 181 -2.26 9.03 3.81
N VAL A 182 -1.03 9.52 3.88
CA VAL A 182 -0.42 9.95 5.15
C VAL A 182 -1.20 11.09 5.80
N THR A 183 -1.76 11.98 4.98
CA THR A 183 -2.59 13.11 5.41
C THR A 183 -3.88 12.68 6.09
N ASP A 184 -4.44 11.53 5.70
CA ASP A 184 -5.68 11.02 6.28
C ASP A 184 -5.43 10.37 7.66
N TYR A 185 -4.17 10.06 7.96
CA TYR A 185 -3.77 9.47 9.25
C TYR A 185 -3.35 10.53 10.28
N THR A 186 -2.63 11.57 9.87
CA THR A 186 -2.08 12.56 10.82
C THR A 186 -1.90 13.94 10.20
N ASP A 187 -2.25 14.98 10.97
CA ASP A 187 -2.01 16.38 10.62
C ASP A 187 -0.64 16.90 11.07
N ASP A 188 0.13 16.15 11.87
CA ASP A 188 1.45 16.57 12.34
C ASP A 188 2.47 16.54 11.18
N PRO A 189 2.92 17.69 10.66
CA PRO A 189 3.81 17.75 9.50
C PRO A 189 5.17 17.11 9.78
N VAL A 190 5.61 17.06 11.05
CA VAL A 190 6.84 16.39 11.46
C VAL A 190 6.67 14.89 11.35
N LEU A 191 5.54 14.33 11.82
CA LEU A 191 5.24 12.90 11.71
C LEU A 191 5.10 12.49 10.25
N GLN A 192 4.39 13.28 9.43
CA GLN A 192 4.29 13.00 7.99
C GLN A 192 5.67 12.97 7.33
N THR A 193 6.55 13.90 7.69
CA THR A 193 7.93 13.94 7.19
C THR A 193 8.73 12.71 7.61
N VAL A 194 8.65 12.28 8.88
CA VAL A 194 9.30 11.05 9.34
C VAL A 194 8.80 9.84 8.55
N ILE A 195 7.49 9.71 8.32
CA ILE A 195 6.90 8.59 7.56
C ILE A 195 7.46 8.56 6.12
N ARG A 196 7.55 9.72 5.44
CA ARG A 196 8.17 9.83 4.11
C ARG A 196 9.66 9.45 4.12
N MET A 197 10.39 9.85 5.16
CA MET A 197 11.79 9.49 5.30
C MET A 197 11.99 7.98 5.52
N VAL A 198 11.07 7.33 6.26
CA VAL A 198 11.05 5.86 6.42
C VAL A 198 10.72 5.16 5.10
N ALA A 199 9.74 5.68 4.36
CA ALA A 199 9.35 5.19 3.04
C ALA A 199 10.51 5.18 2.03
N ALA A 200 11.43 6.15 2.11
CA ALA A 200 12.63 6.22 1.28
C ALA A 200 13.66 5.10 1.55
N GLN A 201 13.42 4.21 2.53
CA GLN A 201 14.18 2.98 2.82
C GLN A 201 15.65 3.12 3.25
N LYS A 202 16.10 4.33 3.61
CA LYS A 202 17.50 4.61 3.96
C LYS A 202 17.80 4.71 5.46
N ILE A 203 16.85 4.35 6.31
CA ILE A 203 16.95 4.54 7.77
C ILE A 203 16.98 3.18 8.47
N ASP A 204 17.81 3.08 9.50
CA ASP A 204 17.83 1.93 10.40
C ASP A 204 16.44 1.75 11.06
N PRO A 205 15.86 0.54 11.07
CA PRO A 205 14.50 0.34 11.60
C PRO A 205 14.34 0.76 13.06
N ALA A 206 15.34 0.56 13.91
CA ALA A 206 15.26 0.92 15.32
C ALA A 206 15.32 2.44 15.51
N VAL A 207 16.16 3.13 14.72
CA VAL A 207 16.21 4.60 14.66
C VAL A 207 14.86 5.16 14.23
N ALA A 208 14.29 4.61 13.16
CA ALA A 208 12.98 5.02 12.65
C ALA A 208 11.86 4.79 13.69
N GLN A 209 11.87 3.64 14.36
CA GLN A 209 10.88 3.29 15.38
C GLN A 209 10.95 4.23 16.60
N ALA A 210 12.16 4.51 17.09
CA ALA A 210 12.36 5.43 18.21
C ALA A 210 11.93 6.86 17.88
N ALA A 211 12.31 7.37 16.70
CA ALA A 211 11.89 8.68 16.24
C ALA A 211 10.36 8.78 16.10
N THR A 212 9.74 7.74 15.54
CA THR A 212 8.28 7.68 15.36
C THR A 212 7.55 7.70 16.70
N TRP A 213 7.94 6.86 17.67
CA TRP A 213 7.30 6.86 18.99
C TRP A 213 7.53 8.13 19.80
N HIS A 214 8.67 8.81 19.60
CA HIS A 214 8.90 10.11 20.22
C HIS A 214 7.89 11.16 19.73
N ILE A 215 7.62 11.18 18.41
CA ILE A 215 6.71 12.15 17.80
C ILE A 215 5.24 11.74 17.97
N ALA A 216 4.88 10.53 17.52
CA ALA A 216 3.49 10.07 17.48
C ALA A 216 2.89 9.76 18.86
N ASN A 217 3.72 9.36 19.83
CA ASN A 217 3.23 8.94 21.16
C ASN A 217 3.79 9.78 22.31
N GLY A 218 4.56 10.84 22.02
CA GLY A 218 5.12 11.74 23.04
C GLY A 218 6.13 11.08 23.98
N MET A 219 6.71 9.93 23.62
CA MET A 219 7.66 9.24 24.48
C MET A 219 8.96 10.05 24.61
N SER A 220 9.37 10.37 25.84
CA SER A 220 10.65 11.03 26.07
C SER A 220 11.83 10.12 25.69
N TRP A 221 12.97 10.72 25.33
CA TRP A 221 14.20 9.97 25.05
C TRP A 221 14.65 9.11 26.23
N ARG A 222 14.37 9.54 27.46
CA ARG A 222 14.63 8.75 28.67
C ARG A 222 13.74 7.51 28.72
N GLN A 223 12.44 7.63 28.42
CA GLN A 223 11.53 6.48 28.35
C GLN A 223 11.96 5.50 27.25
N LEU A 224 12.36 6.00 26.08
CA LEU A 224 12.88 5.18 25.00
C LEU A 224 14.20 4.48 25.39
N ALA A 225 15.10 5.16 26.11
CA ALA A 225 16.35 4.55 26.59
C ALA A 225 16.13 3.45 27.63
N MET A 226 15.06 3.55 28.43
CA MET A 226 14.72 2.55 29.45
C MET A 226 13.92 1.37 28.89
N LYS A 227 13.47 1.42 27.63
CA LYS A 227 12.71 0.33 27.02
C LYS A 227 13.56 -0.92 26.86
N LYS A 228 12.99 -2.06 27.24
CA LYS A 228 13.63 -3.38 27.13
C LYS A 228 12.67 -4.42 26.56
N TYR A 229 13.23 -5.38 25.84
CA TYR A 229 12.53 -6.60 25.47
C TYR A 229 12.49 -7.51 26.69
N ASP A 230 11.30 -7.83 27.15
CA ASP A 230 11.09 -8.89 28.13
C ASP A 230 11.40 -10.24 27.47
N ARG A 231 12.39 -10.95 27.99
CA ARG A 231 12.81 -12.25 27.47
C ARG A 231 12.56 -13.33 28.50
N VAL A 232 11.75 -14.32 28.10
CA VAL A 232 11.55 -15.52 28.92
C VAL A 232 12.89 -16.23 29.10
N ALA A 233 13.28 -16.44 30.36
CA ALA A 233 14.49 -17.16 30.76
C ALA A 233 15.82 -16.57 30.24
N ALA A 234 15.87 -15.28 29.91
CA ALA A 234 17.11 -14.57 29.59
C ALA A 234 17.07 -13.12 30.12
N PRO A 235 18.23 -12.47 30.36
CA PRO A 235 18.24 -11.07 30.75
C PRO A 235 17.58 -10.18 29.71
N ASP A 236 16.82 -9.21 30.20
CA ASP A 236 16.25 -8.14 29.38
C ASP A 236 17.33 -7.41 28.60
N VAL A 237 17.09 -7.22 27.31
CA VAL A 237 17.96 -6.42 26.45
C VAL A 237 17.29 -5.10 26.10
N PRO A 238 18.05 -4.00 25.99
CA PRO A 238 17.47 -2.73 25.59
C PRO A 238 16.85 -2.81 24.20
N TYR A 239 15.74 -2.10 24.00
CA TYR A 239 15.11 -1.94 22.69
C TYR A 239 15.99 -1.16 21.73
N PHE A 240 16.65 -0.12 22.26
CA PHE A 240 17.48 0.81 21.52
C PHE A 240 18.82 0.97 22.21
N ASN A 241 19.90 0.95 21.44
CA ASN A 241 21.22 1.32 21.96
C ASN A 241 21.43 2.85 21.90
N HIS A 242 22.48 3.34 22.57
CA HIS A 242 22.78 4.78 22.64
C HIS A 242 22.99 5.43 21.26
N ALA A 243 23.67 4.75 20.34
CA ALA A 243 23.91 5.26 18.99
C ALA A 243 22.61 5.40 18.20
N GLN A 244 21.70 4.43 18.33
CA GLN A 244 20.37 4.47 17.71
C GLN A 244 19.53 5.63 18.26
N LEU A 245 19.55 5.86 19.58
CA LEU A 245 18.82 6.97 20.19
C LEU A 245 19.37 8.33 19.75
N PHE A 246 20.69 8.46 19.66
CA PHE A 246 21.33 9.68 19.14
C PHE A 246 20.98 9.93 17.66
N ALA A 247 21.03 8.88 16.83
CA ALA A 247 20.60 8.96 15.45
C ALA A 247 19.11 9.30 15.32
N ALA A 248 18.25 8.79 16.21
CA ALA A 248 16.82 9.10 16.22
C ALA A 248 16.56 10.56 16.59
N GLN A 249 17.30 11.12 17.57
CA GLN A 249 17.25 12.55 17.89
C GLN A 249 17.65 13.40 16.69
N SER A 250 18.71 13.00 15.99
CA SER A 250 19.19 13.70 14.79
C SER A 250 18.16 13.63 13.66
N LEU A 251 17.53 12.47 13.46
CA LEU A 251 16.46 12.28 12.48
C LEU A 251 15.25 13.17 12.78
N VAL A 252 14.82 13.25 14.05
CA VAL A 252 13.73 14.14 14.47
C VAL A 252 14.08 15.61 14.21
N SER A 253 15.31 16.02 14.47
CA SER A 253 15.78 17.38 14.19
C SER A 253 15.67 17.70 12.69
N VAL A 254 16.17 16.81 11.83
CA VAL A 254 16.06 16.95 10.37
C VAL A 254 14.61 16.99 9.91
N ALA A 255 13.75 16.13 10.45
CA ALA A 255 12.33 16.10 10.11
C ALA A 255 11.62 17.40 10.50
N ARG A 256 11.93 17.98 11.66
CA ARG A 256 11.40 19.28 12.09
C ARG A 256 11.84 20.42 11.17
N SER A 257 13.12 20.48 10.80
CA SER A 257 13.61 21.49 9.86
C SER A 257 12.92 21.38 8.51
N LYS A 258 12.81 20.16 7.96
CA LYS A 258 12.11 19.91 6.68
C LYS A 258 10.62 20.26 6.73
N ALA A 259 9.94 19.92 7.82
CA ALA A 259 8.54 20.25 8.02
C ALA A 259 8.33 21.77 8.09
N LYS A 260 9.26 22.50 8.72
CA LYS A 260 9.24 23.96 8.76
C LYS A 260 9.49 24.58 7.38
N GLU A 261 10.53 24.13 6.68
CA GLU A 261 10.85 24.61 5.32
C GLU A 261 9.65 24.43 4.36
N ALA A 262 8.99 23.27 4.41
CA ALA A 262 7.80 23.00 3.61
C ALA A 262 6.58 23.88 4.01
N ALA A 263 6.47 24.25 5.29
CA ALA A 263 5.44 25.17 5.75
C ALA A 263 5.70 26.61 5.31
N ASP A 264 6.97 27.03 5.34
CA ASP A 264 7.41 28.36 4.90
C ASP A 264 7.25 28.50 3.38
N GLU A 265 7.59 27.48 2.59
CA GLU A 265 7.40 27.45 1.12
C GLU A 265 5.91 27.50 0.73
N LYS A 266 5.02 26.87 1.51
CA LYS A 266 3.57 26.95 1.30
C LYS A 266 2.98 28.31 1.71
N ALA A 267 3.67 29.07 2.55
CA ALA A 267 3.23 30.36 3.06
C ALA A 267 3.74 31.56 2.25
N GLU A 268 4.73 31.39 1.37
CA GLU A 268 5.21 32.43 0.46
C GLU A 268 4.38 32.41 -0.83
N PRO A 269 3.37 33.27 -1.01
CA PRO A 269 2.74 33.40 -2.33
C PRO A 269 3.80 33.92 -3.29
N ALA A 270 3.91 33.29 -4.46
CA ALA A 270 4.80 33.70 -5.54
C ALA A 270 4.74 35.22 -5.74
N ALA A 271 5.67 35.94 -5.12
CA ALA A 271 5.82 37.36 -5.26
C ALA A 271 6.36 37.57 -6.67
N ILE A 272 5.45 37.73 -7.62
CA ILE A 272 5.75 38.21 -8.97
C ILE A 272 6.57 39.48 -8.77
N PRO A 273 7.86 39.53 -9.17
CA PRO A 273 8.60 40.78 -9.12
C PRO A 273 7.89 41.76 -10.05
N ASP A 274 7.26 42.78 -9.48
CA ASP A 274 6.64 43.89 -10.19
C ASP A 274 7.72 44.57 -11.06
N ARG A 275 7.81 44.11 -12.31
CA ARG A 275 8.71 44.64 -13.32
C ARG A 275 8.15 45.91 -13.98
N THR A 276 7.09 46.52 -13.44
CA THR A 276 6.45 47.69 -14.05
C THR A 276 6.81 49.04 -13.42
N ARG A 277 7.66 49.09 -12.39
CA ARG A 277 8.13 50.38 -11.82
C ARG A 277 9.49 50.83 -12.36
N ARG A 278 9.61 50.96 -13.69
CA ARG A 278 10.72 51.72 -14.30
C ARG A 278 10.32 52.39 -15.61
N SER A 279 9.29 53.23 -15.57
CA SER A 279 9.19 54.38 -16.47
C SER A 279 8.49 55.53 -15.74
N ILE A 280 8.89 56.75 -16.10
CA ILE A 280 8.35 58.06 -15.65
C ILE A 280 9.06 58.65 -14.41
N ARG A 281 10.25 59.23 -14.61
CA ARG A 281 10.45 60.69 -14.81
C ARG A 281 11.88 61.00 -15.19
#